data_AF-A0AAD1GRP4-F1
#
_entry.id   AF-A0AAD1GRP4-F1
#
_cell.length_a   1.000
_cell.length_b   1.000
_cell.length_c   1.000
_cell.angle_alpha   90.00
_cell.angle_beta   90.00
_cell.angle_gamma   90.00
#
_symmetry.space_group_name_H-M   'P 1'
#
loop_
_entity.id
_entity.type
_entity.pdbx_description
1 polymer ?
#
loop_
_entity_poly.entity_id
_entity_poly.type
_entity_poly.pdbx_seq_one_letter_code
_entity_poly.pdbx_strand_id
1 'polypeptide(L)'
;MVDEFQDVSPQIVSWLRASLREIRSRGPAMHVGRGAQRSSLLCVGDDWQSIYGWRGSSPSYFMAFNKQFPSPTTTRVMLTDNYRSHQHIIDAAEHIVRAAAAIPGKKAKASGVSRSLSPVNVLDRDDEGLARRLDEHYRNGDSILMLYRKSSDKLLIEKYIQPTVNVDSSLPYDARRLRQMTYHSAKGLQADAVFLLGDCQHLSSSPYKNQVYRMAGLGQDGDAEPYDSAQKDEILRLAYVGITRAVQHCYWYVDGQDGQAANGPKASDRIATDKPFFADHRRVRKG
;
A
#
# COMPACT_ATOMS: atom_id res chain seq x y z
N MET A 1 -13.24 -17.08 -8.99
CA MET A 1 -12.56 -15.77 -9.08
C MET A 1 -11.95 -15.49 -7.72
N VAL A 2 -10.73 -14.95 -7.68
CA VAL A 2 -10.08 -14.49 -6.45
C VAL A 2 -9.75 -13.02 -6.64
N ASP A 3 -10.33 -12.18 -5.81
CA ASP A 3 -10.03 -10.75 -5.77
C ASP A 3 -8.94 -10.46 -4.73
N GLU A 4 -8.29 -9.31 -4.82
CA GLU A 4 -7.16 -8.89 -3.95
C GLU A 4 -6.07 -9.97 -3.86
N PHE A 5 -5.73 -10.59 -5.00
CA PHE A 5 -4.89 -11.79 -5.06
C PHE A 5 -3.48 -11.60 -4.47
N GLN A 6 -2.98 -10.37 -4.38
CA GLN A 6 -1.71 -10.08 -3.72
C GLN A 6 -1.71 -10.41 -2.22
N ASP A 7 -2.88 -10.50 -1.58
CA ASP A 7 -3.03 -10.74 -0.14
C ASP A 7 -3.20 -12.23 0.21
N VAL A 8 -3.10 -13.13 -0.77
CA VAL A 8 -3.25 -14.57 -0.54
C VAL A 8 -2.04 -15.18 0.18
N SER A 9 -2.32 -16.11 1.09
CA SER A 9 -1.31 -16.87 1.81
C SER A 9 -0.94 -18.19 1.09
N PRO A 10 0.19 -18.82 1.44
CA PRO A 10 0.55 -20.15 0.95
C PRO A 10 -0.55 -21.20 1.12
N GLN A 11 -1.31 -21.14 2.22
CA GLN A 11 -2.40 -22.06 2.52
C GLN A 11 -3.57 -21.88 1.55
N ILE A 12 -3.94 -20.63 1.26
CA ILE A 12 -4.99 -20.32 0.27
C ILE A 12 -4.54 -20.79 -1.12
N VAL A 13 -3.30 -20.53 -1.51
CA VAL A 13 -2.74 -21.00 -2.79
C VAL A 13 -2.75 -22.53 -2.88
N SER A 14 -2.35 -23.22 -1.80
CA SER A 14 -2.39 -24.69 -1.72
C SER A 14 -3.82 -25.22 -1.88
N TRP A 15 -4.78 -24.61 -1.17
CA TRP A 15 -6.18 -24.95 -1.28
C TRP A 15 -6.71 -24.75 -2.71
N LEU A 16 -6.45 -23.60 -3.33
CA LEU A 16 -6.84 -23.32 -4.72
C LEU A 16 -6.28 -24.37 -5.68
N ARG A 17 -5.00 -24.76 -5.53
CA ARG A 17 -4.38 -25.81 -6.35
C ARG A 17 -5.04 -27.16 -6.16
N ALA A 18 -5.32 -27.55 -4.92
CA ALA A 18 -6.00 -28.79 -4.60
C ALA A 18 -7.40 -28.82 -5.19
N SER A 19 -8.18 -27.74 -5.03
CA SER A 19 -9.51 -27.61 -5.63
C SER A 19 -9.48 -27.69 -7.15
N LEU A 20 -8.54 -27.01 -7.81
CA LEU A 20 -8.38 -27.07 -9.26
C LEU A 20 -7.92 -28.46 -9.75
N ARG A 21 -7.09 -29.17 -8.97
CA ARG A 21 -6.70 -30.56 -9.26
C ARG A 21 -7.89 -31.49 -9.12
N GLU A 22 -8.70 -31.32 -8.07
CA GLU A 22 -9.87 -32.16 -7.82
C GLU A 22 -10.98 -31.96 -8.85
N ILE A 23 -11.24 -30.72 -9.27
CA ILE A 23 -12.19 -30.45 -10.36
C ILE A 23 -11.71 -31.11 -11.66
N ARG A 24 -10.39 -31.08 -11.93
CA ARG A 24 -9.80 -31.76 -13.10
C ARG A 24 -9.85 -33.29 -12.98
N SER A 25 -9.65 -33.86 -11.80
CA SER A 25 -9.66 -35.31 -11.58
C SER A 25 -11.05 -35.91 -11.78
N ARG A 26 -12.09 -35.24 -11.26
CA ARG A 26 -13.48 -35.67 -11.42
C ARG A 26 -14.00 -35.43 -12.84
N GLY A 27 -13.42 -34.46 -13.56
CA GLY A 27 -13.71 -34.20 -14.96
C GLY A 27 -15.22 -34.02 -15.22
N PRO A 28 -15.75 -34.58 -16.33
CA PRO A 28 -17.17 -34.54 -16.64
C PRO A 28 -18.09 -35.29 -15.65
N ALA A 29 -17.58 -35.98 -14.62
CA ALA A 29 -18.45 -36.65 -13.65
C ALA A 29 -19.03 -35.69 -12.58
N MET A 30 -18.54 -34.46 -12.47
CA MET A 30 -19.04 -33.43 -11.54
C MET A 30 -20.38 -32.78 -11.95
N HIS A 31 -21.08 -33.32 -12.96
CA HIS A 31 -22.34 -32.76 -13.45
C HIS A 31 -23.50 -33.03 -12.48
N VAL A 32 -23.76 -32.07 -11.60
CA VAL A 32 -25.07 -31.88 -10.95
C VAL A 32 -25.55 -30.47 -11.31
N GLY A 33 -26.41 -30.35 -12.34
CA GLY A 33 -27.09 -29.10 -12.71
C GLY A 33 -26.32 -28.17 -13.68
N ARG A 34 -26.53 -26.84 -13.58
CA ARG A 34 -25.94 -25.77 -14.44
C ARG A 34 -24.40 -25.58 -14.22
N GLY A 35 -23.64 -26.66 -14.08
CA GLY A 35 -22.23 -26.65 -13.66
C GLY A 35 -21.22 -26.71 -14.82
N ALA A 36 -20.11 -25.99 -14.68
CA ALA A 36 -19.05 -25.89 -15.69
C ALA A 36 -18.25 -27.19 -15.87
N GLN A 37 -18.05 -27.63 -17.11
CA GLN A 37 -17.23 -28.82 -17.47
C GLN A 37 -15.72 -28.64 -17.24
N ARG A 38 -15.27 -27.40 -17.08
CA ARG A 38 -13.86 -27.01 -16.95
C ARG A 38 -13.74 -25.92 -15.91
N SER A 39 -12.66 -25.94 -15.13
CA SER A 39 -12.34 -24.86 -14.20
C SER A 39 -11.48 -23.80 -14.88
N SER A 40 -11.71 -22.54 -14.52
CA SER A 40 -10.85 -21.42 -14.87
C SER A 40 -10.61 -20.59 -13.62
N LEU A 41 -9.37 -20.11 -13.46
CA LEU A 41 -8.97 -19.25 -12.37
C LEU A 41 -8.82 -17.82 -12.90
N LEU A 42 -9.71 -16.94 -12.48
CA LEU A 42 -9.56 -15.50 -12.64
C LEU A 42 -9.06 -14.93 -11.32
N CYS A 43 -7.91 -14.27 -11.36
CA CYS A 43 -7.34 -13.54 -10.24
C CYS A 43 -7.21 -12.06 -10.59
N VAL A 44 -7.62 -11.19 -9.68
CA VAL A 44 -7.49 -9.73 -9.79
C VAL A 44 -6.69 -9.24 -8.60
N GLY A 45 -5.79 -8.27 -8.81
CA GLY A 45 -4.95 -7.74 -7.73
C GLY A 45 -3.91 -6.75 -8.22
N ASP A 46 -3.20 -6.15 -7.24
CA ASP A 46 -2.10 -5.20 -7.44
C ASP A 46 -0.94 -5.58 -6.52
N ASP A 47 0.16 -6.09 -7.07
CA ASP A 47 1.36 -6.50 -6.33
C ASP A 47 2.03 -5.35 -5.55
N TRP A 48 1.83 -4.09 -5.98
CA TRP A 48 2.30 -2.92 -5.25
C TRP A 48 1.49 -2.66 -3.97
N GLN A 49 0.33 -3.28 -3.81
CA GLN A 49 -0.48 -3.22 -2.59
C GLN A 49 -0.25 -4.42 -1.66
N SER A 50 0.72 -5.30 -1.90
CA SER A 50 1.01 -6.40 -0.99
C SER A 50 1.68 -5.91 0.31
N ILE A 51 0.88 -5.64 1.34
CA ILE A 51 1.32 -5.07 2.64
C ILE A 51 0.89 -5.89 3.86
N TYR A 52 0.55 -7.17 3.67
CA TYR A 52 0.13 -8.06 4.76
C TYR A 52 1.12 -9.22 4.96
N GLY A 53 2.42 -8.99 4.75
CA GLY A 53 3.46 -10.02 4.88
C GLY A 53 3.47 -10.65 6.28
N TRP A 54 3.15 -9.88 7.31
CA TRP A 54 3.00 -10.35 8.69
C TRP A 54 1.81 -11.30 8.90
N ARG A 55 0.80 -11.30 8.01
CA ARG A 55 -0.29 -12.29 7.96
C ARG A 55 0.06 -13.50 7.08
N GLY A 56 1.27 -13.54 6.54
CA GLY A 56 1.76 -14.62 5.67
C GLY A 56 1.39 -14.46 4.20
N SER A 57 0.90 -13.30 3.76
CA SER A 57 0.70 -13.04 2.32
C SER A 57 2.06 -12.88 1.62
N SER A 58 2.17 -13.30 0.36
CA SER A 58 3.38 -13.07 -0.42
C SER A 58 3.07 -12.62 -1.84
N PRO A 59 3.61 -11.46 -2.30
CA PRO A 59 3.40 -10.99 -3.66
C PRO A 59 4.05 -11.92 -4.69
N SER A 60 4.98 -12.78 -4.27
CA SER A 60 5.62 -13.78 -5.14
C SER A 60 4.61 -14.71 -5.80
N TYR A 61 3.49 -15.00 -5.14
CA TYR A 61 2.44 -15.83 -5.74
C TYR A 61 1.77 -15.14 -6.93
N PHE A 62 1.65 -13.83 -6.87
CA PHE A 62 1.08 -13.04 -7.96
C PHE A 62 2.11 -12.76 -9.06
N MET A 63 3.34 -12.39 -8.68
CA MET A 63 4.44 -12.14 -9.63
C MET A 63 4.82 -13.41 -10.42
N ALA A 64 4.80 -14.58 -9.77
CA ALA A 64 5.12 -15.86 -10.39
C ALA A 64 3.86 -16.65 -10.80
N PHE A 65 2.73 -15.99 -11.10
CA PHE A 65 1.43 -16.63 -11.30
C PHE A 65 1.46 -17.88 -12.20
N ASN A 66 2.11 -17.81 -13.37
CA ASN A 66 2.21 -18.94 -14.31
C ASN A 66 2.94 -20.15 -13.73
N LYS A 67 3.97 -19.93 -12.89
CA LYS A 67 4.65 -20.99 -12.15
C LYS A 67 3.73 -21.54 -11.05
N GLN A 68 2.92 -20.68 -10.43
CA GLN A 68 2.08 -21.07 -9.32
C GLN A 68 0.82 -21.84 -9.75
N PHE A 69 0.23 -21.49 -10.90
CA PHE A 69 -0.97 -22.10 -11.48
C PHE A 69 -0.74 -22.47 -12.95
N PRO A 70 -0.06 -23.60 -13.22
CA PRO A 70 0.15 -24.07 -14.59
C PRO A 70 -1.18 -24.31 -15.33
N SER A 71 -1.30 -23.71 -16.51
CA SER A 71 -2.48 -23.76 -17.37
C SER A 71 -2.04 -23.86 -18.85
N PRO A 72 -2.80 -24.53 -19.74
CA PRO A 72 -2.53 -24.54 -21.18
C PRO A 72 -2.53 -23.14 -21.80
N THR A 73 -3.27 -22.21 -21.19
CA THR A 73 -3.32 -20.81 -21.62
C THR A 73 -3.49 -19.91 -20.40
N THR A 74 -2.74 -18.81 -20.36
CA THR A 74 -2.90 -17.74 -19.38
C THR A 74 -2.98 -16.40 -20.11
N THR A 75 -4.02 -15.63 -19.83
CA THR A 75 -4.17 -14.26 -20.34
C THR A 75 -3.92 -13.28 -19.22
N ARG A 76 -2.99 -12.33 -19.43
CA ARG A 76 -2.73 -11.23 -18.50
C ARG A 76 -3.32 -9.95 -19.08
N VAL A 77 -4.17 -9.29 -18.31
CA VAL A 77 -4.76 -7.98 -18.65
C VAL A 77 -4.21 -6.96 -17.67
N MET A 78 -3.56 -5.90 -18.18
CA MET A 78 -3.08 -4.79 -17.36
C MET A 78 -4.06 -3.62 -17.46
N LEU A 79 -4.63 -3.23 -16.32
CA LEU A 79 -5.46 -2.03 -16.22
C LEU A 79 -4.56 -0.84 -15.88
N THR A 80 -4.36 0.06 -16.84
CA THR A 80 -3.48 1.23 -16.68
C THR A 80 -4.23 2.50 -16.27
N ASP A 81 -5.55 2.50 -16.39
CA ASP A 81 -6.34 3.71 -16.30
C ASP A 81 -6.78 3.93 -14.87
N ASN A 82 -6.27 4.99 -14.26
CA ASN A 82 -6.63 5.40 -12.90
C ASN A 82 -7.68 6.51 -12.97
N TYR A 83 -8.85 6.25 -12.42
CA TYR A 83 -9.98 7.18 -12.40
C TYR A 83 -10.12 7.93 -11.07
N ARG A 84 -9.26 7.61 -10.08
CA ARG A 84 -9.30 8.16 -8.72
C ARG A 84 -8.48 9.44 -8.62
N SER A 85 -7.18 9.33 -8.87
CA SER A 85 -6.20 10.36 -8.51
C SER A 85 -5.65 11.07 -9.73
N HIS A 86 -5.17 12.30 -9.54
CA HIS A 86 -4.47 13.02 -10.59
C HIS A 86 -3.04 12.48 -10.81
N GLN A 87 -2.41 12.84 -11.94
CA GLN A 87 -1.17 12.22 -12.39
C GLN A 87 0.00 12.37 -11.38
N HIS A 88 0.15 13.52 -10.72
CA HIS A 88 1.22 13.68 -9.71
C HIS A 88 1.11 12.71 -8.51
N ILE A 89 -0.09 12.38 -8.01
CA ILE A 89 -0.22 11.37 -6.93
C ILE A 89 0.23 10.00 -7.44
N ILE A 90 -0.18 9.64 -8.67
CA ILE A 90 0.17 8.37 -9.31
C ILE A 90 1.69 8.28 -9.47
N ASP A 91 2.29 9.30 -10.09
CA ASP A 91 3.73 9.35 -10.36
C ASP A 91 4.56 9.31 -9.07
N ALA A 92 4.15 10.05 -8.04
CA ALA A 92 4.82 10.05 -6.74
C ALA A 92 4.78 8.67 -6.07
N ALA A 93 3.61 8.03 -6.05
CA ALA A 93 3.46 6.69 -5.48
C ALA A 93 4.29 5.65 -6.27
N GLU A 94 4.19 5.66 -7.59
CA GLU A 94 4.96 4.78 -8.46
C GLU A 94 6.47 4.97 -8.28
N HIS A 95 6.94 6.22 -8.18
CA HIS A 95 8.35 6.53 -7.98
C HIS A 95 8.92 5.82 -6.74
N ILE A 96 8.17 5.84 -5.63
CA ILE A 96 8.60 5.22 -4.38
C ILE A 96 8.62 3.68 -4.50
N VAL A 97 7.57 3.07 -5.06
CA VAL A 97 7.43 1.60 -5.08
C VAL A 97 8.24 0.92 -6.19
N ARG A 98 8.72 1.64 -7.20
CA ARG A 98 9.49 1.09 -8.33
C ARG A 98 10.75 0.32 -7.94
N ALA A 99 11.31 0.58 -6.75
CA ALA A 99 12.47 -0.16 -6.25
C ALA A 99 12.12 -1.51 -5.60
N ALA A 100 10.84 -1.78 -5.29
CA ALA A 100 10.39 -3.07 -4.81
C ALA A 100 10.21 -4.05 -5.97
N ALA A 101 10.43 -5.35 -5.72
CA ALA A 101 10.15 -6.37 -6.71
C ALA A 101 8.67 -6.34 -7.11
N ALA A 102 8.39 -6.35 -8.42
CA ALA A 102 7.06 -6.16 -8.96
C ALA A 102 6.88 -6.79 -10.33
N ILE A 103 5.62 -6.88 -10.78
CA ILE A 103 5.30 -7.25 -12.15
C ILE A 103 5.79 -6.14 -13.10
N PRO A 104 6.58 -6.47 -14.15
CA PRO A 104 7.16 -5.46 -15.03
C PRO A 104 6.13 -4.80 -15.95
N GLY A 105 6.44 -3.59 -16.42
CA GLY A 105 5.64 -2.85 -17.39
C GLY A 105 4.46 -2.08 -16.82
N LYS A 106 4.34 -1.99 -15.49
CA LYS A 106 3.31 -1.19 -14.81
C LYS A 106 3.60 0.30 -14.97
N LYS A 107 2.61 1.02 -15.50
CA LYS A 107 2.58 2.48 -15.57
C LYS A 107 1.12 2.91 -15.69
N ALA A 108 0.61 3.57 -14.66
CA ALA A 108 -0.75 4.07 -14.61
C ALA A 108 -0.85 5.48 -15.20
N LYS A 109 -2.01 5.80 -15.80
CA LYS A 109 -2.36 7.12 -16.30
C LYS A 109 -3.68 7.59 -15.72
N ALA A 110 -3.75 8.84 -15.31
CA ALA A 110 -5.01 9.46 -14.91
C ALA A 110 -5.97 9.51 -16.12
N SER A 111 -7.17 8.95 -15.98
CA SER A 111 -8.17 8.81 -17.05
C SER A 111 -9.57 9.29 -16.64
N GLY A 112 -9.70 9.93 -15.48
CA GLY A 112 -10.97 10.47 -14.97
C GLY A 112 -11.14 11.97 -15.23
N VAL A 113 -11.90 12.62 -14.34
CA VAL A 113 -12.07 14.08 -14.35
C VAL A 113 -10.70 14.75 -14.24
N SER A 114 -10.44 15.73 -15.10
CA SER A 114 -9.22 16.53 -15.04
C SER A 114 -9.16 17.28 -13.71
N ARG A 115 -8.01 17.18 -13.04
CA ARG A 115 -7.77 17.76 -11.71
C ARG A 115 -6.49 18.59 -11.76
N SER A 116 -6.44 19.65 -10.97
CA SER A 116 -5.20 20.41 -10.81
C SER A 116 -4.12 19.52 -10.22
N LEU A 117 -2.93 19.59 -10.81
CA LEU A 117 -1.79 18.82 -10.35
C LEU A 117 -1.21 19.48 -9.10
N SER A 118 -1.15 18.74 -8.00
CA SER A 118 -0.45 19.16 -6.79
C SER A 118 0.63 18.14 -6.41
N PRO A 119 1.80 18.57 -5.91
CA PRO A 119 2.83 17.62 -5.49
C PRO A 119 2.45 16.94 -4.17
N VAL A 120 3.00 15.76 -3.92
CA VAL A 120 3.07 15.20 -2.57
C VAL A 120 4.03 16.07 -1.76
N ASN A 121 3.49 16.75 -0.75
CA ASN A 121 4.27 17.63 0.11
C ASN A 121 4.89 16.81 1.24
N VAL A 122 6.21 16.78 1.31
CA VAL A 122 6.96 16.07 2.35
C VAL A 122 7.48 17.11 3.34
N LEU A 123 7.15 16.96 4.62
CA LEU A 123 7.42 17.96 5.65
C LEU A 123 8.03 17.28 6.88
N ASP A 124 8.83 18.04 7.63
CA ASP A 124 9.17 17.65 9.00
C ASP A 124 7.90 17.63 9.87
N ARG A 125 7.89 16.80 10.90
CA ARG A 125 6.77 16.72 11.84
C ARG A 125 6.60 18.04 12.60
N ASP A 126 5.50 18.72 12.28
CA ASP A 126 4.97 19.92 12.94
C ASP A 126 3.49 19.67 13.22
N ASP A 127 3.19 19.22 14.44
CA ASP A 127 1.84 18.82 14.83
C ASP A 127 0.85 20.01 14.82
N GLU A 128 1.32 21.23 15.09
CA GLU A 128 0.49 22.46 15.04
C GLU A 128 0.18 22.87 13.60
N GLY A 129 1.21 22.91 12.74
CA GLY A 129 1.04 23.21 11.32
C GLY A 129 0.19 22.15 10.62
N LEU A 130 0.33 20.89 11.00
CA LEU A 130 -0.53 19.80 10.54
C LEU A 130 -1.98 20.02 10.93
N ALA A 131 -2.26 20.26 12.21
CA ALA A 131 -3.62 20.45 12.70
C ALA A 131 -4.31 21.63 12.00
N ARG A 132 -3.59 22.74 11.81
CA ARG A 132 -4.09 23.91 11.06
C ARG A 132 -4.49 23.54 9.63
N ARG A 133 -3.62 22.82 8.91
CA ARG A 133 -3.88 22.40 7.54
C ARG A 133 -5.04 21.40 7.44
N LEU A 134 -5.12 20.47 8.40
CA LEU A 134 -6.24 19.52 8.47
C LEU A 134 -7.57 20.24 8.67
N ASP A 135 -7.59 21.21 9.57
CA ASP A 135 -8.76 22.04 9.87
C ASP A 135 -9.17 22.92 8.67
N GLU A 136 -8.20 23.47 7.93
CA GLU A 136 -8.45 24.16 6.64
C GLU A 136 -9.15 23.26 5.62
N HIS A 137 -8.63 22.05 5.37
CA HIS A 137 -9.28 21.07 4.48
C HIS A 137 -10.68 20.69 4.99
N TYR A 138 -10.84 20.53 6.30
CA TYR A 138 -12.13 20.15 6.89
C TYR A 138 -13.17 21.24 6.67
N ARG A 139 -12.81 22.52 6.85
CA ARG A 139 -13.67 23.67 6.56
C ARG A 139 -14.01 23.80 5.07
N ASN A 140 -13.09 23.43 4.18
CA ASN A 140 -13.30 23.48 2.73
C ASN A 140 -14.25 22.40 2.18
N GLY A 141 -14.70 21.46 3.02
CA GLY A 141 -15.60 20.39 2.58
C GLY A 141 -14.89 19.09 2.19
N ASP A 142 -13.57 19.03 2.26
CA ASP A 142 -12.79 17.86 1.85
C ASP A 142 -13.06 16.66 2.76
N SER A 143 -13.07 15.47 2.17
CA SER A 143 -12.88 14.23 2.91
C SER A 143 -11.41 14.07 3.29
N ILE A 144 -11.16 13.63 4.53
CA ILE A 144 -9.82 13.59 5.13
C ILE A 144 -9.52 12.19 5.64
N LEU A 145 -8.35 11.68 5.26
CA LEU A 145 -7.81 10.44 5.80
C LEU A 145 -6.45 10.70 6.44
N MET A 146 -6.39 10.56 7.76
CA MET A 146 -5.16 10.59 8.53
C MET A 146 -4.66 9.17 8.77
N LEU A 147 -3.47 8.88 8.27
CA LEU A 147 -2.81 7.59 8.36
C LEU A 147 -1.60 7.67 9.27
N TYR A 148 -1.51 6.75 10.21
CA TYR A 148 -0.38 6.64 11.14
C TYR A 148 0.21 5.24 11.17
N ARG A 149 1.46 5.09 11.64
CA ARG A 149 2.09 3.76 11.71
C ARG A 149 1.54 2.95 12.87
N LYS A 150 1.48 3.56 14.05
CA LYS A 150 1.09 2.92 15.30
C LYS A 150 0.07 3.77 16.02
N SER A 151 -0.79 3.14 16.82
CA SER A 151 -1.81 3.86 17.61
C SER A 151 -1.20 4.88 18.59
N SER A 152 0.06 4.72 18.98
CA SER A 152 0.80 5.71 19.77
C SER A 152 0.94 7.06 19.05
N ASP A 153 1.11 7.05 17.73
CA ASP A 153 1.26 8.28 16.94
C ASP A 153 -0.04 9.09 16.92
N LYS A 154 -1.18 8.39 16.92
CA LYS A 154 -2.51 8.99 17.05
C LYS A 154 -2.63 9.76 18.37
N LEU A 155 -2.23 9.15 19.49
CA LEU A 155 -2.33 9.78 20.81
C LEU A 155 -1.52 11.07 20.90
N LEU A 156 -0.38 11.16 20.20
CA LEU A 156 0.46 12.36 20.19
C LEU A 156 -0.22 13.53 19.46
N ILE A 157 -0.89 13.26 18.34
CA ILE A 157 -1.56 14.29 17.53
C ILE A 157 -2.97 14.63 18.03
N GLU A 158 -3.61 13.73 18.79
CA GLU A 158 -5.02 13.84 19.22
C GLU A 158 -5.35 15.19 19.87
N LYS A 159 -4.48 15.69 20.77
CA LYS A 159 -4.68 16.99 21.42
C LYS A 159 -4.75 18.18 20.46
N TYR A 160 -4.06 18.12 19.32
CA TYR A 160 -4.01 19.21 18.35
C TYR A 160 -5.22 19.21 17.40
N ILE A 161 -5.73 18.02 17.06
CA ILE A 161 -6.86 17.86 16.13
C ILE A 161 -8.20 17.68 16.85
N GLN A 162 -8.21 17.61 18.18
CA GLN A 162 -9.41 17.40 19.00
C GLN A 162 -10.58 18.33 18.64
N PRO A 163 -10.38 19.63 18.35
CA PRO A 163 -11.48 20.50 17.94
C PRO A 163 -12.20 19.99 16.68
N THR A 164 -11.46 19.61 15.65
CA THR A 164 -12.02 19.07 14.41
C THR A 164 -12.66 17.70 14.62
N VAL A 165 -12.03 16.84 15.44
CA VAL A 165 -12.59 15.52 15.79
C VAL A 165 -13.92 15.65 16.54
N ASN A 166 -14.05 16.60 17.45
CA ASN A 166 -15.29 16.85 18.20
C ASN A 166 -16.42 17.29 17.26
N VAL A 167 -16.11 18.19 16.32
CA VAL A 167 -17.08 18.62 15.31
C VAL A 167 -17.51 17.45 14.42
N ASP A 168 -16.57 16.69 13.85
CA ASP A 168 -16.87 15.56 12.96
C ASP A 168 -17.65 14.45 13.68
N SER A 169 -17.25 14.10 14.90
CA SER A 169 -17.92 13.03 15.67
C SER A 169 -19.36 13.37 16.09
N SER A 170 -19.71 14.66 16.18
CA SER A 170 -21.08 15.13 16.43
C SER A 170 -22.02 14.92 15.23
N LEU A 171 -21.46 14.70 14.03
CA LEU A 171 -22.25 14.46 12.82
C LEU A 171 -22.73 13.00 12.72
N PRO A 172 -23.85 12.76 12.00
CA PRO A 172 -24.25 11.44 11.55
C PRO A 172 -23.11 10.70 10.83
N TYR A 173 -23.05 9.37 10.97
CA TYR A 173 -21.93 8.56 10.48
C TYR A 173 -21.60 8.75 9.00
N ASP A 174 -22.64 8.91 8.17
CA ASP A 174 -22.56 9.14 6.72
C ASP A 174 -22.10 10.55 6.34
N ALA A 175 -22.27 11.52 7.24
CA ALA A 175 -21.81 12.90 7.06
C ALA A 175 -20.37 13.13 7.56
N ARG A 176 -19.75 12.15 8.21
CA ARG A 176 -18.38 12.24 8.72
C ARG A 176 -17.37 12.23 7.58
N ARG A 177 -16.43 13.17 7.64
CA ARG A 177 -15.40 13.38 6.62
C ARG A 177 -14.00 13.10 7.14
N LEU A 178 -13.78 13.03 8.46
CA LEU A 178 -12.48 12.72 9.04
C LEU A 178 -12.37 11.25 9.44
N ARG A 179 -11.42 10.53 8.84
CA ARG A 179 -11.08 9.15 9.21
C ARG A 179 -9.63 9.07 9.68
N GLN A 180 -9.42 8.33 10.76
CA GLN A 180 -8.13 8.12 11.40
C GLN A 180 -7.86 6.64 11.53
N MET A 181 -6.74 6.14 10.99
CA MET A 181 -6.39 4.72 11.08
C MET A 181 -4.91 4.45 10.78
N THR A 182 -4.50 3.20 10.93
CA THR A 182 -3.16 2.78 10.52
C THR A 182 -3.05 2.65 9.00
N TYR A 183 -1.83 2.79 8.44
CA TYR A 183 -1.59 2.55 7.01
C TYR A 183 -2.14 1.20 6.52
N HIS A 184 -1.98 0.14 7.33
CA HIS A 184 -2.44 -1.22 7.00
C HIS A 184 -3.96 -1.34 6.89
N SER A 185 -4.70 -0.47 7.57
CA SER A 185 -6.17 -0.47 7.54
C SER A 185 -6.74 0.42 6.43
N ALA A 186 -5.90 1.17 5.72
CA ALA A 186 -6.32 2.15 4.72
C ALA A 186 -6.67 1.56 3.34
N LYS A 187 -6.40 0.27 3.13
CA LYS A 187 -6.73 -0.41 1.87
C LYS A 187 -8.22 -0.29 1.53
N GLY A 188 -8.53 -0.15 0.25
CA GLY A 188 -9.88 0.12 -0.25
C GLY A 188 -10.44 1.52 0.01
N LEU A 189 -9.81 2.34 0.85
CA LEU A 189 -10.28 3.70 1.15
C LEU A 189 -9.68 4.76 0.22
N GLN A 190 -10.26 5.95 0.25
CA GLN A 190 -9.75 7.15 -0.41
C GLN A 190 -10.29 8.41 0.30
N ALA A 191 -9.61 9.53 0.11
CA ALA A 191 -10.01 10.85 0.60
C ALA A 191 -9.46 11.96 -0.30
N ASP A 192 -10.10 13.12 -0.28
CA ASP A 192 -9.65 14.31 -1.02
C ASP A 192 -8.27 14.76 -0.50
N ALA A 193 -8.09 14.80 0.82
CA ALA A 193 -6.84 15.08 1.48
C ALA A 193 -6.36 13.92 2.36
N VAL A 194 -5.11 13.51 2.17
CA VAL A 194 -4.46 12.46 2.97
C VAL A 194 -3.27 13.02 3.73
N PHE A 195 -3.23 12.69 5.02
CA PHE A 195 -2.17 13.06 5.96
C PHE A 195 -1.44 11.79 6.40
N LEU A 196 -0.22 11.60 5.92
CA LEU A 196 0.66 10.49 6.28
C LEU A 196 1.53 10.92 7.46
N LEU A 197 1.32 10.32 8.62
CA LEU A 197 2.07 10.56 9.85
C LEU A 197 3.14 9.50 10.05
N GLY A 198 4.38 9.97 10.21
CA GLY A 198 5.56 9.13 10.35
C GLY A 198 5.99 8.51 9.02
N ASP A 199 7.23 8.06 8.99
CA ASP A 199 7.82 7.45 7.79
C ASP A 199 7.67 5.93 7.79
N CYS A 200 7.47 5.28 6.65
CA CYS A 200 7.48 3.81 6.59
C CYS A 200 8.92 3.32 6.77
N GLN A 201 9.22 2.58 7.84
CA GLN A 201 10.59 2.22 8.22
C GLN A 201 10.73 0.75 8.61
N HIS A 202 11.90 0.18 8.34
CA HIS A 202 12.26 -1.16 8.78
C HIS A 202 12.85 -1.08 10.19
N LEU A 203 12.11 -1.62 11.17
CA LEU A 203 12.47 -1.45 12.57
C LEU A 203 13.36 -2.58 13.12
N SER A 204 13.48 -3.72 12.42
CA SER A 204 14.32 -4.82 12.89
C SER A 204 14.66 -5.84 11.80
N SER A 205 15.94 -6.21 11.73
CA SER A 205 16.41 -7.41 11.04
C SER A 205 16.18 -8.64 11.90
N SER A 206 15.93 -9.80 11.29
CA SER A 206 15.75 -11.05 12.02
C SER A 206 16.51 -12.22 11.38
N PRO A 207 17.69 -12.59 11.93
CA PRO A 207 18.46 -13.74 11.45
C PRO A 207 17.66 -15.06 11.45
N TYR A 208 16.84 -15.28 12.48
CA TYR A 208 16.00 -16.47 12.59
C TYR A 208 14.90 -16.52 11.52
N LYS A 209 14.23 -15.39 11.25
CA LYS A 209 13.21 -15.34 10.18
C LYS A 209 13.85 -15.48 8.81
N ASN A 210 15.04 -14.90 8.59
CA ASN A 210 15.81 -15.12 7.37
C ASN A 210 16.15 -16.61 7.17
N GLN A 211 16.52 -17.33 8.23
CA GLN A 211 16.75 -18.78 8.15
C GLN A 211 15.48 -19.54 7.77
N VAL A 212 14.35 -19.23 8.40
CA VAL A 212 13.05 -19.86 8.11
C VAL A 212 12.62 -19.59 6.66
N TYR A 213 12.77 -18.36 6.17
CA TYR A 213 12.46 -18.00 4.78
C TYR A 213 13.31 -18.81 3.80
N ARG A 214 14.63 -18.93 4.05
CA ARG A 214 15.51 -19.76 3.22
C ARG A 214 15.09 -21.23 3.21
N MET A 215 14.81 -21.81 4.38
CA MET A 215 14.35 -23.21 4.49
C MET A 215 13.01 -23.45 3.77
N ALA A 216 12.14 -22.44 3.74
CA ALA A 216 10.87 -22.48 3.02
C ALA A 216 11.01 -22.20 1.52
N GLY A 217 12.21 -21.91 1.01
CA GLY A 217 12.43 -21.49 -0.38
C GLY A 217 11.77 -20.15 -0.73
N LEU A 218 11.62 -19.27 0.26
CA LEU A 218 11.10 -17.91 0.09
C LEU A 218 12.27 -16.95 -0.09
N GLY A 219 12.22 -16.12 -1.14
CA GLY A 219 13.28 -15.18 -1.50
C GLY A 219 13.73 -15.32 -2.96
N GLN A 220 14.70 -14.51 -3.36
CA GLN A 220 15.40 -14.70 -4.64
C GLN A 220 16.59 -15.63 -4.48
N ASP A 221 17.01 -16.28 -5.57
CA ASP A 221 18.21 -17.13 -5.57
C ASP A 221 19.44 -16.29 -5.20
N GLY A 222 20.18 -16.73 -4.19
CA GLY A 222 21.36 -16.01 -3.68
C GLY A 222 21.08 -14.90 -2.66
N ASP A 223 19.81 -14.65 -2.29
CA ASP A 223 19.48 -13.72 -1.21
C ASP A 223 19.82 -14.32 0.15
N ALA A 224 20.76 -13.69 0.86
CA ALA A 224 21.18 -14.11 2.20
C ALA A 224 20.15 -13.75 3.28
N GLU A 225 19.34 -12.71 3.05
CA GLU A 225 18.42 -12.12 4.03
C GLU A 225 17.00 -11.94 3.46
N PRO A 226 16.35 -13.02 2.98
CA PRO A 226 15.11 -12.91 2.21
C PRO A 226 13.91 -12.36 2.99
N TYR A 227 13.87 -12.53 4.32
CA TYR A 227 12.84 -11.91 5.14
C TYR A 227 13.05 -10.39 5.19
N ASP A 228 14.27 -9.93 5.49
CA ASP A 228 14.56 -8.51 5.60
C ASP A 228 14.42 -7.80 4.25
N SER A 229 14.83 -8.42 3.14
CA SER A 229 14.57 -7.96 1.77
C SER A 229 13.07 -7.79 1.51
N ALA A 230 12.24 -8.79 1.86
CA ALA A 230 10.80 -8.70 1.70
C ALA A 230 10.19 -7.57 2.56
N GLN A 231 10.70 -7.35 3.78
CA GLN A 231 10.26 -6.25 4.63
C GLN A 231 10.66 -4.87 4.08
N LYS A 232 11.85 -4.74 3.46
CA LYS A 232 12.26 -3.51 2.77
C LYS A 232 11.32 -3.16 1.61
N ASP A 233 10.92 -4.16 0.83
CA ASP A 233 9.92 -3.97 -0.23
C ASP A 233 8.55 -3.58 0.34
N GLU A 234 8.11 -4.22 1.43
CA GLU A 234 6.82 -3.95 2.08
C GLU A 234 6.69 -2.51 2.57
N ILE A 235 7.79 -1.89 3.02
CA ILE A 235 7.85 -0.47 3.40
C ILE A 235 7.52 0.46 2.22
N LEU A 236 8.07 0.16 1.03
CA LEU A 236 7.81 0.95 -0.17
C LEU A 236 6.35 0.75 -0.63
N ARG A 237 5.84 -0.48 -0.55
CA ARG A 237 4.43 -0.79 -0.82
C ARG A 237 3.49 -0.10 0.16
N LEU A 238 3.87 0.02 1.43
CA LEU A 238 3.07 0.71 2.45
C LEU A 238 2.96 2.21 2.17
N ALA A 239 4.07 2.85 1.78
CA ALA A 239 4.08 4.25 1.36
C ALA A 239 3.24 4.46 0.09
N TYR A 240 3.36 3.57 -0.90
CA TYR A 240 2.50 3.56 -2.09
C TYR A 240 1.02 3.45 -1.74
N VAL A 241 0.63 2.53 -0.86
CA VAL A 241 -0.75 2.40 -0.39
C VAL A 241 -1.22 3.70 0.25
N GLY A 242 -0.41 4.31 1.12
CA GLY A 242 -0.72 5.59 1.77
C GLY A 242 -0.96 6.73 0.77
N ILE A 243 -0.02 6.96 -0.14
CA ILE A 243 -0.10 8.05 -1.14
C ILE A 243 -1.29 7.83 -2.08
N THR A 244 -1.54 6.60 -2.54
CA THR A 244 -2.66 6.29 -3.46
C THR A 244 -4.04 6.34 -2.81
N ARG A 245 -4.15 6.64 -1.51
CA ARG A 245 -5.44 6.99 -0.90
C ARG A 245 -5.86 8.43 -1.24
N ALA A 246 -4.92 9.27 -1.66
CA ALA A 246 -5.18 10.67 -1.97
C ALA A 246 -5.83 10.82 -3.35
N VAL A 247 -6.92 11.58 -3.40
CA VAL A 247 -7.55 12.00 -4.66
C VAL A 247 -6.90 13.29 -5.16
N GLN A 248 -6.69 14.27 -4.27
CA GLN A 248 -6.24 15.62 -4.63
C GLN A 248 -5.02 16.09 -3.85
N HIS A 249 -4.97 15.89 -2.54
CA HIS A 249 -3.91 16.43 -1.68
C HIS A 249 -3.26 15.32 -0.86
N CYS A 250 -1.93 15.31 -0.83
CA CYS A 250 -1.16 14.37 -0.01
C CYS A 250 -0.05 15.11 0.74
N TYR A 251 -0.08 14.98 2.06
CA TYR A 251 0.91 15.55 2.96
C TYR A 251 1.58 14.42 3.74
N TRP A 252 2.89 14.35 3.67
CA TRP A 252 3.69 13.36 4.36
C TRP A 252 4.58 14.02 5.40
N TYR A 253 4.20 13.85 6.66
CA TYR A 253 4.92 14.35 7.82
C TYR A 253 5.87 13.27 8.33
N VAL A 254 7.17 13.49 8.16
CA VAL A 254 8.20 12.57 8.64
C VAL A 254 8.70 13.02 10.00
N ASP A 255 8.92 12.05 10.90
CA ASP A 255 9.48 12.32 12.21
C ASP A 255 10.92 12.86 12.06
N GLY A 256 11.26 13.90 12.81
CA GLY A 256 12.65 14.37 12.92
C GLY A 256 13.55 13.29 13.50
N GLN A 257 14.85 13.31 13.18
CA GLN A 257 15.84 12.40 13.78
C GLN A 257 16.15 12.80 15.24
N ASP A 258 15.17 12.79 16.13
CA ASP A 258 15.39 12.99 17.56
C ASP A 258 15.08 11.69 18.31
N GLY A 259 16.14 11.01 18.75
CA GLY A 259 16.11 9.93 19.74
C GLY A 259 15.75 8.53 19.21
N GLN A 260 16.76 7.68 19.05
CA GLN A 260 16.67 6.21 18.95
C GLN A 260 15.87 5.60 17.77
N ALA A 261 15.53 6.34 16.72
CA ALA A 261 14.96 5.75 15.51
C ALA A 261 16.05 5.04 14.69
N ALA A 262 15.92 3.71 14.57
CA ALA A 262 16.82 2.78 13.91
C ALA A 262 17.42 3.30 12.57
N ASN A 263 18.71 3.01 12.34
CA ASN A 263 19.48 3.21 11.09
C ASN A 263 18.93 2.41 9.87
N GLY A 264 17.65 2.05 9.87
CA GLY A 264 17.01 1.28 8.81
C GLY A 264 16.58 2.15 7.63
N PRO A 265 16.48 1.56 6.42
CA PRO A 265 16.00 2.27 5.24
C PRO A 265 14.57 2.75 5.45
N LYS A 266 14.29 3.95 4.94
CA LYS A 266 12.99 4.58 5.04
C LYS A 266 12.39 4.81 3.64
N ALA A 267 11.08 4.82 3.54
CA ALA A 267 10.43 5.12 2.27
C ALA A 267 10.68 6.58 1.84
N SER A 268 10.77 7.52 2.80
CA SER A 268 11.05 8.93 2.49
C SER A 268 12.49 9.22 2.02
N ASP A 269 13.40 8.25 2.10
CA ASP A 269 14.74 8.35 1.50
C ASP A 269 14.67 8.35 -0.04
N ARG A 270 13.53 7.97 -0.62
CA ARG A 270 13.28 7.95 -2.07
C ARG A 270 12.57 9.18 -2.61
N ILE A 271 12.45 10.24 -1.81
CA ILE A 271 11.87 11.50 -2.27
C ILE A 271 12.89 12.20 -3.16
N ALA A 272 12.53 12.36 -4.43
CA ALA A 272 13.37 13.00 -5.43
C ALA A 272 13.04 14.50 -5.50
N THR A 273 14.04 15.35 -5.23
CA THR A 273 13.88 16.82 -5.19
C THR A 273 13.75 17.47 -6.57
N ASP A 274 14.12 16.76 -7.63
CA ASP A 274 14.06 17.22 -9.02
C ASP A 274 12.74 16.87 -9.71
N LYS A 275 11.81 16.17 -9.03
CA LYS A 275 10.57 15.69 -9.63
C LYS A 275 9.40 16.62 -9.30
N PRO A 276 8.57 17.00 -10.30
CA PRO A 276 7.46 17.94 -10.10
C PRO A 276 6.31 17.40 -9.24
N PHE A 277 6.27 16.08 -9.05
CA PHE A 277 5.27 15.40 -8.22
C PHE A 277 5.65 15.31 -6.73
N PHE A 278 6.85 15.77 -6.35
CA PHE A 278 7.26 15.94 -4.97
C PHE A 278 7.57 17.40 -4.65
N ALA A 279 7.25 17.82 -3.44
CA ALA A 279 7.73 19.06 -2.86
C ALA A 279 8.30 18.74 -1.49
N ASP A 280 9.63 18.66 -1.41
CA ASP A 280 10.35 18.35 -0.17
C ASP A 280 10.66 19.63 0.60
N HIS A 281 9.90 19.85 1.67
CA HIS A 281 10.00 21.02 2.56
C HIS A 281 10.76 20.71 3.85
N ARG A 282 11.36 19.51 3.95
CA ARG A 282 12.15 19.13 5.12
C ARG A 282 13.37 20.05 5.23
N ARG A 283 13.77 20.37 6.45
CA ARG A 283 14.99 21.15 6.71
C ARG A 283 16.20 20.35 6.25
N VAL A 284 16.81 20.77 5.13
CA VAL A 284 18.09 20.22 4.69
C VAL A 284 19.13 20.54 5.77
N ARG A 285 19.56 19.54 6.55
CA ARG A 285 20.78 19.68 7.33
C ARG A 285 21.92 19.74 6.31
N LYS A 286 22.49 20.94 6.10
CA LYS A 286 23.83 21.05 5.51
C LYS A 286 24.74 20.15 6.36
N GLY A 287 25.34 19.15 5.70
CA GLY A 287 26.34 18.28 6.31
C GLY A 287 27.55 19.06 6.79
#